data_AF-A0A6A5UBW4-F1
#
_entry.id   AF-A0A6A5UBW4-F1
#
_cell.length_a   1.000
_cell.length_b   1.000
_cell.length_c   1.000
_cell.angle_alpha   90.00
_cell.angle_beta   90.00
_cell.angle_gamma   90.00
#
_symmetry.space_group_name_H-M   'P 1'
#
loop_
_entity.id
_entity.type
_entity.pdbx_description
1 polymer ?
#
loop_
_entity_poly.entity_id
_entity_poly.type
_entity_poly.pdbx_seq_one_letter_code
_entity_poly.pdbx_strand_id
1 'polypeptide(L)'
;AFPTLYLNGIGDYMQPRMWEVVYADYVQHMISYKDGRFAYHSRFRFAAFNTLLRRQTTAKVGFFVRKTLDGASMTAEDIQAQFNSANGG
;
A
#
# COMPACT_ATOMS: atom_id res chain seq x y z
N ALA A 1 4.65 10.86 10.97
CA ALA A 1 4.65 12.08 10.13
C ALA A 1 6.07 12.35 9.62
N PHE A 2 6.21 13.02 8.47
CA PHE A 2 7.49 13.49 7.92
C PHE A 2 7.52 15.04 7.95
N PRO A 3 7.83 15.68 9.09
CA PRO A 3 7.63 17.12 9.26
C PRO A 3 8.42 17.97 8.25
N THR A 4 9.59 17.48 7.83
CA THR A 4 10.45 18.14 6.83
C THR A 4 9.95 18.01 5.39
N LEU A 5 9.05 17.06 5.12
CA LEU A 5 8.47 16.84 3.79
C LEU A 5 7.15 17.57 3.60
N TYR A 6 6.38 17.74 4.67
CA TYR A 6 5.12 18.49 4.64
C TYR A 6 5.33 19.79 5.41
N LEU A 7 5.85 20.80 4.74
CA LEU A 7 5.95 22.16 5.28
C LEU A 7 4.53 22.61 5.69
N ASN A 8 4.36 23.01 6.95
CA ASN A 8 3.07 23.34 7.59
C ASN A 8 2.17 22.14 7.91
N GLY A 9 2.67 20.91 7.76
CA GLY A 9 1.93 19.69 8.02
C GLY A 9 0.81 19.40 7.01
N ILE A 10 0.71 20.16 5.92
CA ILE A 10 -0.34 20.01 4.91
C ILE A 10 0.10 19.04 3.82
N GLY A 11 -0.82 18.19 3.36
CA GLY A 11 -0.63 17.32 2.21
C GLY A 11 -0.38 15.85 2.56
N ASP A 12 -0.34 15.47 3.85
CA ASP A 12 -0.25 14.06 4.25
C ASP A 12 -1.46 13.26 3.73
N TYR A 13 -1.23 12.02 3.30
CA TYR A 13 -2.29 11.15 2.79
C TYR A 13 -3.48 11.00 3.75
N MET A 14 -3.22 10.97 5.06
CA MET A 14 -4.25 10.78 6.09
C MET A 14 -5.07 12.04 6.37
N GLN A 15 -4.76 13.17 5.74
CA GLN A 15 -5.56 14.38 5.91
C GLN A 15 -6.90 14.27 5.20
N PRO A 16 -7.98 14.83 5.79
CA PRO A 16 -9.26 14.97 5.10
C PRO A 16 -9.09 15.69 3.76
N ARG A 17 -9.69 15.13 2.72
CA ARG A 17 -9.68 15.70 1.36
C ARG A 17 -11.10 15.78 0.83
N MET A 18 -11.33 16.72 -0.07
CA MET A 18 -12.60 16.87 -0.78
C MET A 18 -12.88 15.69 -1.72
N TRP A 19 -11.82 15.13 -2.31
CA TRP A 19 -11.89 13.96 -3.18
C TRP A 19 -10.98 12.86 -2.69
N GLU A 20 -11.44 11.62 -2.87
CA GLU A 20 -10.62 10.45 -2.60
C GLU A 20 -9.48 10.37 -3.62
N VAL A 21 -8.28 10.07 -3.12
CA VAL A 21 -7.09 9.88 -3.95
C VAL A 21 -6.56 8.47 -3.68
N VAL A 22 -6.36 7.70 -4.74
CA VAL A 22 -5.74 6.38 -4.64
C VAL A 22 -4.31 6.55 -4.13
N TYR A 23 -3.90 5.71 -3.17
CA TYR A 23 -2.60 5.87 -2.53
C TYR A 23 -1.41 5.73 -3.47
N ALA A 24 -1.53 4.89 -4.50
CA ALA A 24 -0.50 4.77 -5.54
C ALA A 24 -0.31 6.10 -6.27
N ASP A 25 -1.39 6.71 -6.74
CA ASP A 25 -1.36 8.02 -7.39
C ASP A 25 -0.79 9.07 -6.45
N TYR A 26 -1.22 9.09 -5.19
CA TYR A 26 -0.65 9.98 -4.17
C TYR A 26 0.88 9.85 -4.08
N VAL A 27 1.40 8.62 -3.96
CA VAL A 27 2.84 8.37 -3.87
C VAL A 27 3.55 8.82 -5.15
N GLN A 28 2.97 8.57 -6.33
CA GLN A 28 3.52 9.02 -7.61
C GLN A 28 3.65 10.55 -7.65
N HIS A 29 2.60 11.28 -7.26
CA HIS A 29 2.65 12.75 -7.19
C HIS A 29 3.69 13.25 -6.18
N MET A 30 3.88 12.56 -5.06
CA MET A 30 4.91 12.94 -4.09
C MET A 30 6.32 12.71 -4.66
N ILE A 31 6.59 11.58 -5.33
CA ILE A 31 7.89 11.32 -5.95
C ILE A 31 8.19 12.33 -7.07
N SER A 32 7.18 12.70 -7.85
CA SER A 32 7.29 13.71 -8.92
C SER A 32 7.19 15.16 -8.43
N TYR A 33 7.20 15.40 -7.10
CA TYR A 33 7.06 16.74 -6.55
C TYR A 33 8.21 17.66 -6.98
N LYS A 34 7.91 18.95 -7.17
CA LYS A 34 8.76 19.93 -7.87
C LYS A 34 10.23 19.99 -7.41
N ASP A 35 10.47 19.86 -6.11
CA ASP A 35 11.81 19.96 -5.50
C ASP A 35 12.48 18.60 -5.25
N GLY A 36 11.81 17.49 -5.63
CA GLY A 36 12.30 16.14 -5.43
C GLY A 36 12.45 15.71 -3.97
N ARG A 37 12.03 16.50 -2.97
CA ARG A 37 12.30 16.22 -1.55
C ARG A 37 11.82 14.85 -1.10
N PHE A 38 10.64 14.44 -1.57
CA PHE A 38 10.06 13.13 -1.28
C PHE A 38 10.82 12.02 -1.98
N ALA A 39 11.24 12.26 -3.22
CA ALA A 39 12.11 11.34 -3.94
C ALA A 39 13.41 11.19 -3.15
N TYR A 40 14.13 12.22 -2.75
CA TYR A 40 15.45 12.06 -2.10
C TYR A 40 15.40 11.63 -0.62
N HIS A 41 14.25 11.70 0.04
CA HIS A 41 14.14 11.36 1.46
C HIS A 41 14.21 9.85 1.71
N SER A 42 15.31 9.41 2.33
CA SER A 42 15.65 7.99 2.57
C SER A 42 14.49 7.17 3.13
N ARG A 43 13.82 7.65 4.19
CA ARG A 43 12.73 6.92 4.86
C ARG A 43 11.39 6.99 4.14
N PHE A 44 11.17 7.99 3.28
CA PHE A 44 9.85 8.19 2.65
C PHE A 44 9.57 7.07 1.65
N ARG A 45 10.55 6.73 0.81
CA ARG A 45 10.46 5.64 -0.18
C ARG A 45 10.07 4.32 0.49
N PHE A 46 10.76 3.94 1.56
CA PHE A 46 10.48 2.70 2.29
C PHE A 46 9.11 2.71 2.96
N ALA A 47 8.71 3.84 3.57
CA ALA A 47 7.40 3.95 4.18
C ALA A 47 6.28 3.82 3.14
N ALA A 48 6.39 4.55 2.02
CA ALA A 48 5.43 4.50 0.92
C ALA A 48 5.33 3.10 0.32
N PHE A 49 6.47 2.46 0.05
CA PHE A 49 6.53 1.09 -0.45
C PHE A 49 5.90 0.08 0.52
N ASN A 50 6.24 0.16 1.82
CA ASN A 50 5.66 -0.72 2.83
C ASN A 50 4.14 -0.56 2.94
N THR A 51 3.63 0.67 2.83
CA THR A 51 2.19 0.91 2.84
C THR A 51 1.52 0.37 1.58
N LEU A 52 2.12 0.54 0.40
CA LEU A 52 1.62 -0.05 -0.84
C LEU A 52 1.56 -1.59 -0.74
N LEU A 53 2.64 -2.21 -0.28
CA LEU A 53 2.72 -3.66 -0.11
C LEU A 53 1.66 -4.16 0.87
N ARG A 54 1.50 -3.50 2.02
CA ARG A 54 0.46 -3.85 3.01
C ARG A 54 -0.93 -3.79 2.42
N ARG A 55 -1.26 -2.74 1.65
CA ARG A 55 -2.57 -2.61 1.01
C ARG A 55 -2.83 -3.75 0.02
N GLN A 56 -1.84 -4.11 -0.79
CA GLN A 56 -1.95 -5.23 -1.72
C GLN A 56 -2.15 -6.57 -0.98
N THR A 57 -1.36 -6.83 0.06
CA THR A 57 -1.48 -8.05 0.87
C THR A 57 -2.82 -8.13 1.58
N THR A 58 -3.30 -7.04 2.19
CA THR A 58 -4.62 -7.01 2.85
C THR A 58 -5.75 -7.27 1.86
N ALA A 59 -5.70 -6.70 0.65
CA ALA A 59 -6.69 -6.98 -0.38
C ALA A 59 -6.70 -8.45 -0.80
N LYS A 60 -5.51 -9.05 -1.00
CA LYS A 60 -5.36 -10.47 -1.31
C LYS A 60 -5.88 -11.35 -0.18
N VAL A 61 -5.43 -11.13 1.06
CA VAL A 61 -5.84 -11.90 2.25
C VAL A 61 -7.34 -11.80 2.50
N GLY A 62 -7.94 -10.60 2.38
CA GLY A 62 -9.39 -10.43 2.56
C GLY A 62 -10.22 -11.22 1.56
N PHE A 63 -9.76 -11.33 0.31
CA PHE A 63 -10.39 -12.19 -0.70
C PHE A 63 -10.33 -13.67 -0.31
N PHE A 64 -9.18 -14.15 0.19
CA PHE A 64 -9.03 -15.53 0.64
C PHE A 64 -9.91 -15.85 1.85
N VAL A 65 -9.98 -14.96 2.85
CA VAL A 65 -10.83 -15.15 4.04
C VAL A 65 -12.32 -15.17 3.68
N ARG A 66 -12.77 -14.34 2.74
CA ARG A 66 -14.16 -14.39 2.26
C ARG A 66 -14.47 -15.76 1.64
N LYS A 67 -13.57 -16.26 0.79
CA LYS A 67 -13.76 -17.54 0.08
C LYS A 67 -13.74 -18.76 1.03
N THR A 68 -12.95 -18.71 2.10
CA THR A 68 -12.93 -19.80 3.11
C THR A 68 -14.15 -19.79 4.02
N LEU A 69 -14.70 -18.61 4.33
CA LEU A 69 -15.92 -18.48 5.13
C LEU A 69 -17.19 -18.85 4.35
N ASP A 70 -17.21 -18.67 3.02
CA ASP A 70 -18.30 -19.08 2.13
C ASP A 70 -18.37 -20.61 1.85
N GLY A 71 -17.70 -21.43 2.68
CA GLY A 71 -17.98 -22.87 2.78
C GLY A 71 -16.92 -23.84 2.22
N ALA A 72 -15.78 -23.36 1.74
CA ALA A 72 -14.65 -24.21 1.39
C ALA A 72 -13.56 -24.12 2.46
N SER A 73 -13.43 -25.15 3.31
CA SER A 73 -12.32 -25.29 4.25
C SER A 73 -11.01 -25.49 3.49
N MET A 74 -10.38 -24.41 3.05
CA MET A 74 -9.03 -24.45 2.50
C MET A 74 -8.04 -24.67 3.64
N THR A 75 -7.17 -25.66 3.50
CA THR A 75 -6.15 -25.96 4.50
C THR A 75 -4.97 -25.00 4.36
N ALA A 76 -4.10 -24.93 5.37
CA ALA A 76 -2.89 -24.10 5.30
C ALA A 76 -1.97 -24.47 4.11
N GLU A 77 -2.03 -25.73 3.65
CA GLU A 77 -1.29 -26.24 2.50
C GLU A 77 -1.82 -25.67 1.18
N ASP A 78 -3.15 -25.56 1.03
CA ASP A 78 -3.79 -24.93 -0.14
C ASP A 78 -3.41 -23.45 -0.27
N ILE A 79 -3.31 -22.76 0.87
CA ILE A 79 -2.91 -21.35 0.95
C ILE A 79 -1.45 -21.21 0.50
N GLN A 80 -0.56 -22.10 0.94
CA GLN A 80 0.86 -22.08 0.58
C GLN A 80 1.08 -22.39 -0.91
N ALA A 81 0.35 -23.37 -1.46
CA ALA A 81 0.43 -23.75 -2.86
C ALA A 81 -0.04 -22.60 -3.79
N GLN A 82 -1.13 -21.91 -3.43
CA GLN A 82 -1.63 -20.80 -4.23
C GLN A 82 -0.76 -19.55 -4.15
N PHE A 83 -0.17 -19.24 -2.98
CA PHE A 83 0.79 -18.14 -2.85
C PHE A 83 2.01 -18.32 -3.77
N ASN A 84 2.53 -19.54 -3.85
CA ASN A 84 3.65 -19.87 -4.74
C ASN A 84 3.26 -19.83 -6.22
N SER A 85 2.03 -20.22 -6.56
CA SER A 85 1.52 -20.12 -7.95
C SER A 85 1.32 -18.68 -8.44
N ALA A 86 1.01 -17.74 -7.53
CA ALA A 86 0.78 -16.33 -7.87
C ALA A 86 2.08 -15.51 -8.06
N ASN A 87 3.24 -16.04 -7.67
CA ASN A 87 4.56 -15.43 -7.85
C ASN A 87 5.38 -16.08 -8.99
N GLY A 88 4.78 -17.02 -9.73
CA GLY A 88 5.45 -17.82 -10.77
C GLY A 88 4.98 -17.54 -12.20
N GLY A 89 4.56 -16.32 -12.52
CA GLY A 89 4.11 -15.90 -13.86
C GLY A 89 4.70 -14.57 -14.27
#